data_AF-A0A2E9V5B0-F1
#
_entry.id   AF-A0A2E9V5B0-F1
#
_cell.length_a   1.000
_cell.length_b   1.000
_cell.length_c   1.000
_cell.angle_alpha   90.00
_cell.angle_beta   90.00
_cell.angle_gamma   90.00
#
_symmetry.space_group_name_H-M   'P 1'
#
loop_
_entity.id
_entity.type
_entity.pdbx_description
1 polymer ?
#
loop_
_entity_poly.entity_id
_entity_poly.type
_entity_poly.pdbx_seq_one_letter_code
_entity_poly.pdbx_strand_id
1 'polypeptide(L)'
;MSYRKFGKNDVLLNTMQAHPSVDFFVYNGRIYFNDHRHESGSFSDAVLGITASFSGGISLYEYNIDRLTGSNNPIYPYITKDSAGASFKTVAATTVSTEFQYGDRINGFYPMTASISREFMSPAAGARGTVVNTETEIVNLGAGAPTFPHFYGLKNRLEYYTRFSEHYRVSSSYETGWNKAEQALNVIYVPSIFYGSRINPGTVSLKWYISGTLAAEVRDTKENGELIEVTSSNSTGNGSVAGVVMYNEGVIILTGSWEVDPLVSLPLNDGLTSGGLVKPKWLYFGVGGNDGKINPDRADVAFATASFGIHFEAETNTQVYTMFAKASRGQANYSNNPTYLTKGEPYLQQSGSHIYEENPNRTIKNTASSSFASYNEPFKRQVYISRVGIYDENKNLIGIATLANPVLKKEDEDLAFKIKLDI
;
A
#
# COMPACT_ATOMS: atom_id res chain seq x y z
N MET A 1 -19.78 24.13 30.61
CA MET A 1 -18.89 23.18 29.91
C MET A 1 -17.50 23.31 30.49
N SER A 2 -17.05 22.31 31.24
CA SER A 2 -15.68 22.26 31.73
C SER A 2 -14.76 21.84 30.59
N TYR A 3 -14.10 22.79 29.95
CA TYR A 3 -12.98 22.46 29.07
C TYR A 3 -11.83 21.95 29.94
N ARG A 4 -11.20 20.86 29.51
CA ARG A 4 -10.01 20.31 30.13
C ARG A 4 -8.89 20.33 29.10
N LYS A 5 -7.77 20.98 29.44
CA LYS A 5 -6.56 20.91 28.62
C LYS A 5 -5.89 19.55 28.83
N PHE A 6 -5.52 18.88 27.74
CA PHE A 6 -4.72 17.67 27.81
C PHE A 6 -3.34 17.97 28.41
N GLY A 7 -2.97 17.24 29.46
CA GLY A 7 -1.61 17.26 29.99
C GLY A 7 -0.66 16.37 29.18
N LYS A 8 0.65 16.48 29.44
CA LYS A 8 1.68 15.62 28.81
C LYS A 8 1.42 14.12 29.01
N ASN A 9 0.83 13.74 30.15
CA ASN A 9 0.53 12.34 30.48
C ASN A 9 -0.86 11.89 30.02
N ASP A 10 -1.63 12.78 29.38
CA ASP A 10 -2.95 12.45 28.84
C ASP A 10 -2.87 12.13 27.34
N VAL A 11 -1.71 12.36 26.71
CA VAL A 11 -1.47 12.13 25.30
C VAL A 11 -0.32 11.16 25.14
N LEU A 12 -0.53 10.10 24.38
CA LEU A 12 0.50 9.15 23.99
C LEU A 12 0.53 9.06 22.47
N LEU A 13 1.72 9.21 21.91
CA LEU A 13 2.00 8.86 20.52
C LEU A 13 2.61 7.46 20.54
N ASN A 14 1.90 6.49 19.95
CA ASN A 14 2.39 5.13 19.79
C ASN A 14 2.51 4.82 18.30
N THR A 15 3.45 3.96 17.93
CA THR A 15 3.51 3.40 16.58
C THR A 15 3.09 1.95 16.66
N MET A 16 2.01 1.59 15.96
CA MET A 16 1.65 0.19 15.74
C MET A 16 2.48 -0.32 14.57
N GLN A 17 3.25 -1.38 14.81
CA GLN A 17 3.97 -2.11 13.77
C GLN A 17 3.24 -3.43 13.53
N ALA A 18 2.81 -3.67 12.29
CA ALA A 18 2.18 -4.91 11.90
C ALA A 18 2.95 -5.59 10.76
N HIS A 19 2.92 -6.92 10.76
CA HIS A 19 3.65 -7.77 9.81
C HIS A 19 2.69 -8.68 9.03
N PRO A 20 1.91 -8.15 8.07
CA PRO A 20 1.05 -9.01 7.27
C PRO A 20 1.87 -9.88 6.31
N SER A 21 1.49 -11.15 6.18
CA SER A 21 2.07 -12.08 5.19
C SER A 21 1.61 -11.71 3.79
N VAL A 22 2.55 -11.72 2.85
CA VAL A 22 2.30 -11.48 1.43
C VAL A 22 2.88 -12.61 0.60
N ASP A 23 2.02 -13.19 -0.21
CA ASP A 23 2.34 -14.29 -1.11
C ASP A 23 1.94 -13.95 -2.54
N PHE A 24 2.91 -13.98 -3.44
CA PHE A 24 2.66 -13.98 -4.88
C PHE A 24 3.03 -15.33 -5.46
N PHE A 25 2.16 -15.85 -6.32
CA PHE A 25 2.43 -17.05 -7.10
C PHE A 25 2.27 -16.75 -8.58
N VAL A 26 3.29 -17.00 -9.38
CA VAL A 26 3.29 -16.80 -10.82
C VAL A 26 3.25 -18.18 -11.49
N TYR A 27 2.21 -18.42 -12.29
CA TYR A 27 2.02 -19.65 -13.01
C TYR A 27 1.43 -19.39 -14.38
N ASN A 28 2.11 -19.85 -15.42
CA ASN A 28 1.67 -19.75 -16.82
C ASN A 28 1.26 -18.32 -17.22
N GLY A 29 2.08 -17.32 -16.84
CA GLY A 29 1.81 -15.91 -17.12
C GLY A 29 0.69 -15.28 -16.27
N ARG A 30 0.15 -16.02 -15.30
CA ARG A 30 -0.83 -15.52 -14.34
C ARG A 30 -0.20 -15.33 -12.98
N ILE A 31 -0.39 -14.17 -12.38
CA ILE A 31 -0.02 -13.91 -11.00
C ILE A 31 -1.25 -14.12 -10.11
N TYR A 32 -1.04 -14.67 -8.92
CA TYR A 32 -2.01 -14.87 -7.86
C TYR A 32 -1.47 -14.20 -6.61
N PHE A 33 -2.31 -13.46 -5.90
CA PHE A 33 -1.95 -12.74 -4.68
C PHE A 33 -2.71 -13.37 -3.50
N ASN A 34 -2.01 -13.78 -2.45
CA ASN A 34 -2.56 -14.44 -1.26
C ASN A 34 -3.56 -15.57 -1.58
N ASP A 35 -3.20 -16.41 -2.57
CA ASP A 35 -4.04 -17.51 -3.08
C ASP A 35 -5.43 -17.13 -3.58
N HIS A 36 -5.68 -15.82 -3.83
CA HIS A 36 -6.91 -15.38 -4.45
C HIS A 36 -6.97 -15.81 -5.90
N ARG A 37 -8.07 -16.47 -6.24
CA ARG A 37 -8.35 -16.92 -7.60
C ARG A 37 -8.90 -15.77 -8.43
N HIS A 38 -8.65 -15.82 -9.73
CA HIS A 38 -9.35 -14.96 -10.69
C HIS A 38 -10.80 -15.44 -10.79
N GLU A 39 -11.74 -14.60 -10.38
CA GLU A 39 -13.18 -14.87 -10.42
C GLU A 39 -13.83 -14.16 -11.60
N SER A 40 -14.81 -14.83 -12.22
CA SER A 40 -15.66 -14.28 -13.26
C SER A 40 -17.04 -13.93 -12.69
N GLY A 41 -17.53 -12.74 -13.04
CA GLY A 41 -18.78 -12.17 -12.57
C GLY A 41 -19.90 -12.29 -13.58
N SER A 42 -21.00 -11.59 -13.32
CA SER A 42 -22.15 -11.59 -14.23
C SER A 42 -21.95 -10.67 -15.43
N PHE A 43 -21.04 -9.70 -15.33
CA PHE A 43 -20.79 -8.71 -16.38
C PHE A 43 -19.36 -8.78 -16.92
N SER A 44 -18.38 -9.17 -16.10
CA SER A 44 -16.97 -9.24 -16.48
C SER A 44 -16.36 -10.61 -16.16
N ASP A 45 -15.58 -11.16 -17.09
CA ASP A 45 -14.78 -12.39 -16.85
C ASP A 45 -13.70 -12.19 -15.79
N ALA A 46 -13.34 -10.94 -15.48
CA ALA A 46 -12.42 -10.54 -14.43
C ALA A 46 -13.11 -9.52 -13.50
N VAL A 47 -13.65 -10.01 -12.38
CA VAL A 47 -14.45 -9.21 -11.43
C VAL A 47 -13.67 -8.02 -10.87
N LEU A 48 -12.36 -8.17 -10.65
CA LEU A 48 -11.48 -7.14 -10.08
C LEU A 48 -10.88 -6.20 -11.15
N GLY A 49 -11.23 -6.39 -12.43
CA GLY A 49 -10.59 -5.68 -13.55
C GLY A 49 -9.15 -6.12 -13.82
N ILE A 50 -8.72 -7.22 -13.21
CA ILE A 50 -7.39 -7.82 -13.34
C ILE A 50 -7.42 -8.74 -14.57
N THR A 51 -6.93 -8.27 -15.71
CA THR A 51 -7.03 -8.98 -17.00
C THR A 51 -5.84 -9.89 -17.26
N ALA A 52 -5.87 -10.69 -18.33
CA ALA A 52 -4.74 -11.53 -18.74
C ALA A 52 -3.44 -10.73 -19.02
N SER A 53 -3.55 -9.44 -19.34
CA SER A 53 -2.41 -8.52 -19.57
C SER A 53 -1.88 -7.89 -18.28
N PHE A 54 -2.66 -7.94 -17.20
CA PHE A 54 -2.32 -7.46 -15.86
C PHE A 54 -2.72 -8.54 -14.89
N SER A 55 -2.00 -9.66 -14.91
CA SER A 55 -2.39 -10.81 -14.11
C SER A 55 -1.96 -10.61 -12.66
N GLY A 56 -2.84 -11.03 -11.75
CA GLY A 56 -2.71 -10.94 -10.28
C GLY A 56 -2.71 -9.53 -9.71
N GLY A 57 -2.86 -9.45 -8.38
CA GLY A 57 -2.82 -8.19 -7.65
C GLY A 57 -4.13 -7.80 -6.98
N ILE A 58 -4.29 -6.51 -6.73
CA ILE A 58 -5.44 -5.93 -6.04
C ILE A 58 -6.09 -4.83 -6.90
N SER A 59 -7.43 -4.77 -6.87
CA SER A 59 -8.16 -3.65 -7.45
C SER A 59 -8.03 -2.43 -6.55
N LEU A 60 -7.61 -1.29 -7.09
CA LEU A 60 -7.45 -0.05 -6.34
C LEU A 60 -8.76 0.76 -6.25
N TYR A 61 -9.83 0.28 -6.90
CA TYR A 61 -11.08 1.00 -6.94
C TYR A 61 -12.29 0.07 -6.83
N GLU A 62 -12.77 -0.07 -5.59
CA GLU A 62 -13.82 -1.01 -5.17
C GLU A 62 -15.17 -0.78 -5.85
N TYR A 63 -15.45 0.42 -6.36
CA TYR A 63 -16.70 0.69 -7.07
C TYR A 63 -16.72 0.13 -8.51
N ASN A 64 -15.56 -0.22 -9.06
CA ASN A 64 -15.40 -0.83 -10.40
C ASN A 64 -15.26 -2.35 -10.35
N ILE A 65 -15.95 -2.99 -9.42
CA ILE A 65 -16.06 -4.45 -9.35
C ILE A 65 -17.18 -4.91 -10.30
N ASP A 66 -16.90 -5.95 -11.08
CA ASP A 66 -17.82 -6.60 -12.05
C ASP A 66 -18.52 -5.61 -12.99
N ARG A 67 -17.72 -4.73 -13.65
CA ARG A 67 -18.22 -3.73 -14.59
C ARG A 67 -17.75 -3.99 -16.03
N LEU A 68 -18.67 -3.87 -16.99
CA LEU A 68 -18.41 -4.02 -18.42
C LEU A 68 -18.87 -2.79 -19.20
N THR A 69 -18.00 -2.28 -20.06
CA THR A 69 -18.31 -1.21 -21.01
C THR A 69 -19.45 -1.62 -21.94
N GLY A 70 -20.47 -0.76 -22.05
CA GLY A 70 -21.68 -1.02 -22.83
C GLY A 70 -22.83 -1.65 -22.03
N SER A 71 -22.59 -2.07 -20.78
CA SER A 71 -23.62 -2.54 -19.85
C SER A 71 -23.66 -1.65 -18.59
N ASN A 72 -22.87 -2.00 -17.57
CA ASN A 72 -22.72 -1.27 -16.33
C ASN A 72 -21.34 -0.58 -16.30
N ASN A 73 -21.20 0.45 -17.15
CA ASN A 73 -19.94 1.14 -17.42
C ASN A 73 -19.09 1.41 -16.17
N PRO A 74 -17.75 1.27 -16.25
CA PRO A 74 -16.83 1.67 -15.18
C PRO A 74 -17.04 3.12 -14.73
N ILE A 75 -16.92 3.38 -13.43
CA ILE A 75 -16.86 4.73 -12.85
C ILE A 75 -15.42 5.22 -12.93
N TYR A 76 -15.21 6.37 -13.54
CA TYR A 76 -13.89 6.98 -13.63
C TYR A 76 -14.00 8.51 -13.64
N PRO A 77 -13.02 9.23 -13.06
CA PRO A 77 -12.87 10.64 -13.27
C PRO A 77 -12.59 10.91 -14.74
N TYR A 78 -13.22 11.96 -15.25
CA TYR A 78 -12.93 12.51 -16.56
C TYR A 78 -12.90 14.03 -16.45
N ILE A 79 -12.12 14.66 -17.32
CA ILE A 79 -12.19 16.10 -17.59
C ILE A 79 -12.65 16.28 -19.02
N THR A 80 -13.36 17.35 -19.32
CA THR A 80 -13.66 17.72 -20.70
C THR A 80 -12.67 18.76 -21.18
N LYS A 81 -12.18 18.62 -22.40
CA LYS A 81 -11.33 19.64 -23.03
C LYS A 81 -12.16 20.92 -23.25
N ASP A 82 -11.84 21.96 -22.49
CA ASP A 82 -12.47 23.28 -22.61
C ASP A 82 -11.67 24.22 -23.54
N SER A 83 -12.35 25.26 -24.01
CA SER A 83 -11.85 26.37 -24.84
C SER A 83 -10.92 27.34 -24.10
N ALA A 84 -10.76 27.19 -22.78
CA ALA A 84 -9.91 28.04 -21.93
C ALA A 84 -8.40 28.02 -22.27
N GLY A 85 -7.93 27.10 -23.12
CA GLY A 85 -6.54 27.10 -23.63
C GLY A 85 -5.45 26.78 -22.59
N ALA A 86 -5.81 26.39 -21.37
CA ALA A 86 -4.85 26.03 -20.33
C ALA A 86 -4.13 24.70 -20.67
N SER A 87 -2.81 24.70 -20.59
CA SER A 87 -1.97 23.51 -20.75
C SER A 87 -0.75 23.59 -19.83
N PHE A 88 -0.21 22.43 -19.45
CA PHE A 88 1.06 22.40 -18.74
C PHE A 88 2.18 22.84 -19.68
N LYS A 89 3.16 23.59 -19.15
CA LYS A 89 4.32 24.09 -19.91
C LYS A 89 5.11 22.97 -20.62
N THR A 90 4.99 21.73 -20.14
CA THR A 90 5.64 20.54 -20.69
C THR A 90 4.95 19.97 -21.94
N VAL A 91 3.73 20.41 -22.26
CA VAL A 91 2.98 19.93 -23.42
C VAL A 91 3.19 20.89 -24.59
N ALA A 92 3.60 20.37 -25.75
CA ALA A 92 3.81 21.17 -26.94
C ALA A 92 2.49 21.78 -27.46
N ALA A 93 2.52 23.02 -27.94
CA ALA A 93 1.34 23.73 -28.43
C ALA A 93 0.59 23.01 -29.58
N THR A 94 1.33 22.24 -30.38
CA THR A 94 0.77 21.35 -31.40
C THR A 94 -0.01 20.20 -30.77
N THR A 95 0.57 19.52 -29.77
CA THR A 95 -0.10 18.44 -29.03
C THR A 95 -1.37 18.94 -28.33
N VAL A 96 -1.33 20.13 -27.71
CA VAL A 96 -2.52 20.74 -27.06
C VAL A 96 -3.68 20.96 -28.02
N SER A 97 -3.40 21.21 -29.30
CA SER A 97 -4.40 21.51 -30.33
C SER A 97 -4.82 20.30 -31.17
N THR A 98 -4.01 19.23 -31.23
CA THR A 98 -4.31 18.06 -32.07
C THR A 98 -4.63 16.78 -31.30
N GLU A 99 -4.29 16.67 -30.02
CA GLU A 99 -4.48 15.43 -29.25
C GLU A 99 -5.94 15.20 -28.85
N PHE A 100 -6.70 16.28 -28.57
CA PHE A 100 -8.12 16.22 -28.20
C PHE A 100 -8.89 17.39 -28.80
N GLN A 101 -10.10 17.14 -29.29
CA GLN A 101 -11.03 18.18 -29.74
C GLN A 101 -11.77 18.83 -28.56
N TYR A 102 -12.29 20.05 -28.76
CA TYR A 102 -13.12 20.70 -27.75
C TYR A 102 -14.38 19.88 -27.46
N GLY A 103 -14.64 19.65 -26.17
CA GLY A 103 -15.73 18.78 -25.72
C GLY A 103 -15.35 17.31 -25.54
N ASP A 104 -14.15 16.89 -25.97
CA ASP A 104 -13.69 15.52 -25.75
C ASP A 104 -13.52 15.25 -24.26
N ARG A 105 -13.93 14.04 -23.86
CA ARG A 105 -13.72 13.54 -22.50
C ARG A 105 -12.35 12.88 -22.43
N ILE A 106 -11.48 13.48 -21.64
CA ILE A 106 -10.17 12.94 -21.28
C ILE A 106 -10.37 12.17 -19.97
N ASN A 107 -10.12 10.87 -19.98
CA ASN A 107 -10.22 9.98 -18.83
C ASN A 107 -8.85 9.44 -18.43
N GLY A 108 -8.73 9.02 -17.17
CA GLY A 108 -7.55 8.29 -16.69
C GLY A 108 -7.55 6.82 -17.11
N PHE A 109 -6.46 6.10 -16.81
CA PHE A 109 -6.37 4.66 -17.00
C PHE A 109 -7.22 3.93 -15.94
N TYR A 110 -8.24 3.18 -16.38
CA TYR A 110 -9.12 2.38 -15.53
C TYR A 110 -9.43 1.03 -16.21
N PRO A 111 -9.64 -0.05 -15.43
CA PRO A 111 -9.57 -0.13 -13.96
C PRO A 111 -8.14 0.04 -13.43
N MET A 112 -8.01 0.67 -12.26
CA MET A 112 -6.73 0.80 -11.57
C MET A 112 -6.45 -0.48 -10.79
N THR A 113 -5.37 -1.16 -11.11
CA THR A 113 -4.91 -2.36 -10.41
C THR A 113 -3.45 -2.21 -10.03
N ALA A 114 -3.03 -2.90 -8.96
CA ALA A 114 -1.62 -3.00 -8.59
C ALA A 114 -1.23 -4.47 -8.56
N SER A 115 -0.07 -4.80 -9.11
CA SER A 115 0.51 -6.15 -9.14
C SER A 115 2.02 -6.05 -9.21
N ILE A 116 2.73 -7.14 -8.94
CA ILE A 116 4.17 -7.21 -9.19
C ILE A 116 4.45 -7.15 -10.70
N SER A 117 5.62 -6.67 -11.06
CA SER A 117 6.12 -6.73 -12.44
C SER A 117 7.55 -7.20 -12.48
N ARG A 118 7.90 -7.87 -13.58
CA ARG A 118 9.25 -8.31 -13.88
C ARG A 118 9.80 -7.51 -15.05
N GLU A 119 11.06 -7.10 -14.94
CA GLU A 119 11.84 -6.51 -16.01
C GLU A 119 13.12 -7.32 -16.20
N PHE A 120 13.25 -7.96 -17.35
CA PHE A 120 14.44 -8.71 -17.73
C PHE A 120 15.33 -7.86 -18.63
N MET A 121 16.43 -7.34 -18.07
CA MET A 121 17.36 -6.43 -18.73
C MET A 121 18.49 -7.24 -19.35
N SER A 122 18.39 -7.55 -20.65
CA SER A 122 19.32 -8.41 -21.39
C SER A 122 19.67 -7.78 -22.75
N PRO A 123 20.89 -7.96 -23.29
CA PRO A 123 22.01 -8.75 -22.75
C PRO A 123 22.79 -8.03 -21.63
N ALA A 124 22.66 -6.71 -21.52
CA ALA A 124 23.38 -5.89 -20.56
C ALA A 124 22.46 -4.79 -20.01
N ALA A 125 22.32 -4.69 -18.68
CA ALA A 125 21.42 -3.71 -18.06
C ALA A 125 21.86 -2.25 -18.29
N GLY A 126 23.15 -2.01 -18.52
CA GLY A 126 23.73 -0.71 -18.86
C GLY A 126 23.75 -0.40 -20.35
N ALA A 127 23.04 -1.16 -21.19
CA ALA A 127 22.99 -0.90 -22.62
C ALA A 127 22.41 0.48 -22.92
N ARG A 128 23.01 1.16 -23.90
CA ARG A 128 22.56 2.45 -24.41
C ARG A 128 22.38 2.36 -25.92
N GLY A 129 21.39 3.08 -26.43
CA GLY A 129 21.14 3.20 -27.86
C GLY A 129 22.31 3.84 -28.61
N THR A 130 22.24 3.75 -29.93
CA THR A 130 23.21 4.35 -30.85
C THR A 130 22.80 5.77 -31.19
N VAL A 131 23.75 6.70 -31.25
CA VAL A 131 23.53 8.06 -31.79
C VAL A 131 24.24 8.18 -33.11
N VAL A 132 23.53 8.65 -34.13
CA VAL A 132 24.10 9.00 -35.43
C VAL A 132 24.26 10.50 -35.48
N ASN A 133 25.49 10.98 -35.64
CA ASN A 133 25.73 12.38 -35.92
C ASN A 133 25.43 12.62 -37.41
N THR A 134 24.34 13.34 -37.70
CA THR A 134 23.87 13.59 -39.06
C THR A 134 24.77 14.54 -39.87
N GLU A 135 25.66 15.28 -39.23
CA GLU A 135 26.59 16.20 -39.90
C GLU A 135 27.90 15.52 -40.31
N THR A 136 28.32 14.49 -39.57
CA THR A 136 29.59 13.78 -39.79
C THR A 136 29.44 12.33 -40.24
N GLU A 137 28.20 11.82 -40.30
CA GLU A 137 27.85 10.41 -40.54
C GLU A 137 28.53 9.43 -39.55
N ILE A 138 29.06 9.94 -38.43
CA ILE A 138 29.70 9.12 -37.40
C ILE A 138 28.62 8.47 -36.54
N VAL A 139 28.71 7.15 -36.42
CA VAL A 139 27.84 6.31 -35.57
C VAL A 139 28.52 6.09 -34.22
N ASN A 140 28.00 6.71 -33.16
CA ASN A 140 28.48 6.52 -31.80
C ASN A 140 27.65 5.44 -31.10
N LEU A 141 28.21 4.24 -31.01
CA LEU A 141 27.63 3.14 -30.23
C LEU A 141 27.68 3.50 -28.73
N GLY A 142 26.58 3.28 -28.00
CA GLY A 142 26.53 3.49 -26.56
C GLY A 142 26.42 4.96 -26.09
N ALA A 143 26.25 5.90 -27.02
CA ALA A 143 26.11 7.33 -26.71
C ALA A 143 24.64 7.78 -26.51
N GLY A 144 23.66 6.93 -26.85
CA GLY A 144 22.24 7.28 -26.93
C GLY A 144 21.47 7.16 -25.62
N ALA A 145 20.15 7.23 -25.72
CA ALA A 145 19.28 7.05 -24.55
C ALA A 145 19.51 5.65 -23.92
N PRO A 146 19.46 5.52 -22.59
CA PRO A 146 19.45 4.23 -21.92
C PRO A 146 18.40 3.29 -22.50
N THR A 147 18.77 2.05 -22.81
CA THR A 147 17.81 1.01 -23.20
C THR A 147 16.95 0.60 -22.00
N PHE A 148 17.56 0.56 -20.81
CA PHE A 148 16.89 0.27 -19.54
C PHE A 148 17.08 1.46 -18.57
N PRO A 149 16.25 2.51 -18.66
CA PRO A 149 16.38 3.70 -17.81
C PRO A 149 16.29 3.38 -16.31
N HIS A 150 15.48 2.40 -15.91
CA HIS A 150 15.30 2.01 -14.51
C HIS A 150 16.61 1.52 -13.88
N PHE A 151 17.45 0.78 -14.61
CA PHE A 151 18.77 0.37 -14.11
C PHE A 151 19.61 1.57 -13.64
N TYR A 152 19.63 2.66 -14.42
CA TYR A 152 20.38 3.86 -14.06
C TYR A 152 19.81 4.55 -12.82
N GLY A 153 18.49 4.53 -12.63
CA GLY A 153 17.84 5.02 -11.40
C GLY A 153 18.22 4.20 -10.18
N LEU A 154 18.38 2.87 -10.34
CA LEU A 154 18.72 1.96 -9.25
C LEU A 154 20.20 2.03 -8.83
N LYS A 155 21.13 2.49 -9.68
CA LYS A 155 22.58 2.50 -9.39
C LYS A 155 22.93 3.19 -8.07
N ASN A 156 22.44 4.41 -7.87
CA ASN A 156 22.74 5.17 -6.65
C ASN A 156 22.20 4.46 -5.41
N ARG A 157 21.04 3.81 -5.56
CA ARG A 157 20.42 3.11 -4.43
C ARG A 157 21.16 1.81 -4.12
N LEU A 158 21.52 1.03 -5.14
CA LEU A 158 22.38 -0.14 -5.02
C LEU A 158 23.69 0.19 -4.29
N GLU A 159 24.38 1.25 -4.71
CA GLU A 159 25.63 1.69 -4.05
C GLU A 159 25.41 2.10 -2.58
N TYR A 160 24.24 2.64 -2.22
CA TYR A 160 23.91 2.95 -0.82
C TYR A 160 23.74 1.69 0.06
N TYR A 161 23.23 0.58 -0.50
CA TYR A 161 23.05 -0.68 0.24
C TYR A 161 24.35 -1.49 0.39
N THR A 162 25.47 -1.06 -0.20
CA THR A 162 26.77 -1.74 -0.11
C THR A 162 27.29 -1.92 1.31
N ARG A 163 26.83 -1.08 2.26
CA ARG A 163 27.11 -1.24 3.69
C ARG A 163 26.59 -2.54 4.30
N PHE A 164 25.57 -3.16 3.69
CA PHE A 164 24.96 -4.41 4.16
C PHE A 164 25.59 -5.64 3.50
N SER A 165 25.95 -5.52 2.22
CA SER A 165 26.61 -6.58 1.46
C SER A 165 27.34 -6.01 0.24
N GLU A 166 28.47 -6.62 -0.08
CA GLU A 166 29.22 -6.34 -1.31
C GLU A 166 28.39 -6.67 -2.57
N HIS A 167 27.44 -7.62 -2.49
CA HIS A 167 26.57 -8.02 -3.61
C HIS A 167 25.64 -6.91 -4.10
N TYR A 168 25.48 -5.81 -3.36
CA TYR A 168 24.78 -4.62 -3.84
C TYR A 168 25.60 -3.75 -4.78
N ARG A 169 26.94 -3.86 -4.79
CA ARG A 169 27.79 -3.04 -5.66
C ARG A 169 27.43 -3.23 -7.12
N VAL A 170 27.35 -2.11 -7.85
CA VAL A 170 27.14 -2.12 -9.29
C VAL A 170 28.37 -2.66 -10.00
N SER A 171 29.56 -2.24 -9.55
CA SER A 171 30.84 -2.83 -9.97
C SER A 171 31.71 -3.17 -8.77
N SER A 172 32.29 -4.36 -8.76
CA SER A 172 33.26 -4.79 -7.76
C SER A 172 34.44 -5.48 -8.42
N SER A 173 35.60 -5.39 -7.76
CA SER A 173 36.80 -6.18 -8.08
C SER A 173 36.97 -7.38 -7.16
N TYR A 174 35.98 -7.69 -6.31
CA TYR A 174 36.02 -8.80 -5.36
C TYR A 174 35.91 -10.15 -6.08
N GLU A 175 36.73 -11.12 -5.66
CA GLU A 175 36.89 -12.47 -6.26
C GLU A 175 37.21 -12.46 -7.77
N THR A 176 36.21 -12.59 -8.63
CA THR A 176 36.34 -12.56 -10.10
C THR A 176 36.01 -11.19 -10.70
N GLY A 177 35.58 -10.25 -9.87
CA GLY A 177 35.02 -8.98 -10.29
C GLY A 177 33.69 -9.14 -11.02
N TRP A 178 32.83 -8.12 -10.93
CA TRP A 178 31.59 -8.07 -11.69
C TRP A 178 31.23 -6.63 -12.05
N ASN A 179 30.49 -6.49 -13.14
CA ASN A 179 29.84 -5.24 -13.50
C ASN A 179 28.38 -5.52 -13.87
N LYS A 180 27.44 -5.12 -13.01
CA LYS A 180 25.99 -5.24 -13.23
C LYS A 180 25.52 -4.49 -14.47
N ALA A 181 26.28 -3.50 -14.96
CA ALA A 181 25.97 -2.79 -16.20
C ALA A 181 26.27 -3.60 -17.47
N GLU A 182 27.19 -4.57 -17.39
CA GLU A 182 27.68 -5.35 -18.55
C GLU A 182 27.05 -6.75 -18.63
N GLN A 183 26.24 -7.13 -17.65
CA GLN A 183 25.56 -8.42 -17.58
C GLN A 183 24.03 -8.26 -17.59
N ALA A 184 23.35 -9.37 -17.85
CA ALA A 184 21.91 -9.42 -17.76
C ALA A 184 21.45 -9.35 -16.30
N LEU A 185 20.37 -8.61 -16.04
CA LEU A 185 19.74 -8.51 -14.73
C LEU A 185 18.27 -8.88 -14.83
N ASN A 186 17.78 -9.55 -13.79
CA ASN A 186 16.35 -9.80 -13.64
C ASN A 186 15.84 -9.03 -12.43
N VAL A 187 14.91 -8.11 -12.66
CA VAL A 187 14.40 -7.22 -11.62
C VAL A 187 12.92 -7.51 -11.43
N ILE A 188 12.51 -7.70 -10.18
CA ILE A 188 11.10 -7.79 -9.79
C ILE A 188 10.77 -6.58 -8.95
N TYR A 189 9.73 -5.87 -9.36
CA TYR A 189 9.18 -4.73 -8.66
C TYR A 189 7.94 -5.16 -7.89
N VAL A 190 7.96 -4.91 -6.60
CA VAL A 190 6.84 -5.07 -5.69
C VAL A 190 6.32 -3.67 -5.35
N PRO A 191 5.08 -3.32 -5.70
CA PRO A 191 4.51 -2.03 -5.33
C PRO A 191 4.37 -1.85 -3.81
N SER A 192 4.51 -0.61 -3.33
CA SER A 192 4.41 -0.27 -1.90
C SER A 192 3.07 -0.56 -1.26
N ILE A 193 1.99 -0.68 -2.04
CA ILE A 193 0.68 -1.09 -1.50
C ILE A 193 0.74 -2.49 -0.85
N PHE A 194 1.66 -3.35 -1.27
CA PHE A 194 1.77 -4.70 -0.74
C PHE A 194 2.62 -4.79 0.53
N TYR A 195 3.62 -3.91 0.69
CA TYR A 195 4.52 -3.95 1.85
C TYR A 195 4.35 -2.79 2.84
N GLY A 196 3.60 -1.75 2.47
CA GLY A 196 3.37 -0.57 3.30
C GLY A 196 4.62 0.28 3.47
N SER A 197 5.25 0.22 4.65
CA SER A 197 6.42 1.03 4.98
C SER A 197 7.73 0.44 4.46
N ARG A 198 7.92 -0.88 4.60
CA ARG A 198 9.04 -1.64 4.03
C ARG A 198 8.73 -3.13 4.03
N ILE A 199 9.49 -3.93 3.31
CA ILE A 199 9.49 -5.39 3.48
C ILE A 199 10.26 -5.74 4.76
N ASN A 200 9.75 -6.67 5.57
CA ASN A 200 10.39 -7.10 6.81
C ASN A 200 11.70 -7.86 6.49
N PRO A 201 12.88 -7.38 6.92
CA PRO A 201 14.14 -8.08 6.69
C PRO A 201 14.12 -9.51 7.24
N GLY A 202 14.76 -10.45 6.55
CA GLY A 202 14.81 -11.85 6.97
C GLY A 202 13.67 -12.73 6.45
N THR A 203 12.59 -12.13 5.95
CA THR A 203 11.35 -12.86 5.65
C THR A 203 11.19 -13.22 4.18
N VAL A 204 12.04 -12.68 3.30
CA VAL A 204 11.93 -12.88 1.86
C VAL A 204 12.36 -14.30 1.49
N SER A 205 11.45 -15.03 0.84
CA SER A 205 11.68 -16.35 0.26
C SER A 205 11.19 -16.38 -1.18
N LEU A 206 12.05 -16.81 -2.10
CA LEU A 206 11.68 -17.07 -3.47
C LEU A 206 11.77 -18.57 -3.74
N LYS A 207 10.70 -19.16 -4.24
CA LYS A 207 10.58 -20.59 -4.53
C LYS A 207 10.40 -20.82 -6.02
N TRP A 208 11.23 -21.69 -6.57
CA TRP A 208 11.15 -22.14 -7.94
C TRP A 208 10.50 -23.51 -7.98
N TYR A 209 9.43 -23.66 -8.75
CA TYR A 209 8.75 -24.94 -8.98
C TYR A 209 8.88 -25.37 -10.44
N ILE A 210 9.24 -26.62 -10.66
CA ILE A 210 9.29 -27.26 -11.98
C ILE A 210 8.37 -28.48 -11.93
N SER A 211 7.39 -28.56 -12.83
CA SER A 211 6.42 -29.66 -12.85
C SER A 211 5.70 -29.87 -11.51
N GLY A 212 5.47 -28.78 -10.76
CA GLY A 212 4.80 -28.78 -9.46
C GLY A 212 5.67 -29.19 -8.26
N THR A 213 6.93 -29.57 -8.47
CA THR A 213 7.87 -29.90 -7.39
C THR A 213 8.80 -28.72 -7.11
N LEU A 214 9.13 -28.48 -5.84
CA LEU A 214 10.10 -27.45 -5.45
C LEU A 214 11.48 -27.82 -6.02
N ALA A 215 11.96 -27.03 -6.98
CA ALA A 215 13.25 -27.21 -7.62
C ALA A 215 14.36 -26.45 -6.88
N ALA A 216 14.09 -25.22 -6.43
CA ALA A 216 15.02 -24.47 -5.59
C ALA A 216 14.33 -23.40 -4.74
N GLU A 217 15.00 -22.97 -3.68
CA GLU A 217 14.56 -21.89 -2.81
C GLU A 217 15.75 -21.00 -2.43
N VAL A 218 15.59 -19.69 -2.61
CA VAL A 218 16.49 -18.68 -2.04
C VAL A 218 15.81 -17.94 -0.91
N ARG A 219 16.55 -17.66 0.16
CA ARG A 219 16.08 -16.96 1.35
C ARG A 219 17.06 -15.89 1.79
N ASP A 220 16.50 -14.80 2.29
CA ASP A 220 17.24 -13.79 3.02
C ASP A 220 17.50 -14.24 4.47
N THR A 221 18.43 -15.16 4.67
CA THR A 221 18.70 -15.72 6.02
C THR A 221 19.55 -14.82 6.91
N LYS A 222 20.22 -13.82 6.34
CA LYS A 222 21.15 -12.93 7.04
C LYS A 222 20.56 -11.57 7.41
N GLU A 223 19.32 -11.28 7.01
CA GLU A 223 18.64 -9.98 7.21
C GLU A 223 19.40 -8.78 6.60
N ASN A 224 20.32 -9.05 5.67
CA ASN A 224 21.10 -8.03 4.94
C ASN A 224 20.63 -7.89 3.48
N GLY A 225 19.62 -8.67 3.10
CA GLY A 225 18.95 -8.69 1.81
C GLY A 225 19.68 -9.52 0.76
N GLU A 226 20.72 -10.27 1.13
CA GLU A 226 21.27 -11.32 0.27
C GLU A 226 20.29 -12.49 0.16
N LEU A 227 19.87 -12.80 -1.07
CA LEU A 227 19.07 -13.99 -1.34
C LEU A 227 20.00 -15.18 -1.54
N ILE A 228 20.15 -15.99 -0.51
CA ILE A 228 21.03 -17.16 -0.51
C ILE A 228 20.24 -18.39 -0.86
N GLU A 229 20.74 -19.19 -1.80
CA GLU A 229 20.12 -20.46 -2.13
C GLU A 229 20.28 -21.46 -0.98
N VAL A 230 19.17 -21.92 -0.41
CA VAL A 230 19.13 -22.83 0.75
C VAL A 230 18.83 -24.26 0.32
N THR A 231 17.98 -24.43 -0.69
CA THR A 231 17.64 -25.73 -1.25
C THR A 231 17.70 -25.66 -2.76
N SER A 232 18.22 -26.71 -3.40
CA SER A 232 18.18 -26.86 -4.84
C SER A 232 18.28 -28.33 -5.26
N SER A 233 17.68 -28.64 -6.41
CA SER A 233 17.85 -29.93 -7.10
C SER A 233 19.26 -30.08 -7.66
N ASN A 234 19.97 -28.96 -7.88
CA ASN A 234 21.37 -28.90 -8.24
C ASN A 234 22.21 -28.25 -7.13
N SER A 235 23.05 -29.04 -6.44
CA SER A 235 23.88 -28.56 -5.31
C SER A 235 24.91 -27.49 -5.67
N THR A 236 25.09 -27.16 -6.95
CA THR A 236 26.08 -26.17 -7.43
C THR A 236 25.84 -24.77 -6.88
N GLY A 237 24.58 -24.37 -6.69
CA GLY A 237 24.21 -23.04 -6.21
C GLY A 237 24.08 -22.91 -4.70
N ASN A 238 24.11 -24.03 -3.96
CA ASN A 238 23.77 -24.03 -2.54
C ASN A 238 24.76 -23.19 -1.72
N GLY A 239 24.24 -22.25 -0.94
CA GLY A 239 25.02 -21.28 -0.17
C GLY A 239 25.51 -20.07 -0.98
N SER A 240 25.27 -20.02 -2.29
CA SER A 240 25.60 -18.87 -3.14
C SER A 240 24.48 -17.82 -3.13
N VAL A 241 24.86 -16.56 -3.34
CA VAL A 241 23.93 -15.42 -3.38
C VAL A 241 23.34 -15.28 -4.79
N ALA A 242 22.06 -15.61 -4.94
CA ALA A 242 21.34 -15.53 -6.21
C ALA A 242 20.93 -14.09 -6.60
N GLY A 243 20.88 -13.20 -5.61
CA GLY A 243 20.48 -11.81 -5.81
C GLY A 243 20.39 -11.02 -4.52
N VAL A 244 19.81 -9.84 -4.61
CA VAL A 244 19.65 -8.91 -3.50
C VAL A 244 18.24 -8.29 -3.44
N VAL A 245 17.79 -7.93 -2.24
CA VAL A 245 16.50 -7.27 -2.00
C VAL A 245 16.69 -5.88 -1.39
N MET A 246 16.08 -4.88 -2.00
CA MET A 246 16.00 -3.53 -1.44
C MET A 246 14.66 -3.35 -0.73
N TYR A 247 14.64 -3.57 0.59
CA TYR A 247 13.41 -3.65 1.39
C TYR A 247 12.51 -2.42 1.36
N ASN A 248 13.10 -1.22 1.30
CA ASN A 248 12.34 0.03 1.32
C ASN A 248 11.74 0.35 -0.06
N GLU A 249 12.42 -0.06 -1.12
CA GLU A 249 12.03 0.20 -2.50
C GLU A 249 11.11 -0.89 -3.06
N GLY A 250 11.03 -2.05 -2.42
CA GLY A 250 10.28 -3.20 -2.93
C GLY A 250 10.90 -3.79 -4.20
N VAL A 251 12.23 -3.75 -4.33
CA VAL A 251 12.92 -4.21 -5.54
C VAL A 251 13.78 -5.43 -5.24
N ILE A 252 13.57 -6.49 -6.01
CA ILE A 252 14.34 -7.73 -5.93
C ILE A 252 15.17 -7.82 -7.22
N ILE A 253 16.49 -7.99 -7.09
CA ILE A 253 17.41 -8.06 -8.23
C ILE A 253 18.11 -9.40 -8.20
N LEU A 254 17.93 -10.20 -9.25
CA LEU A 254 18.51 -11.53 -9.39
C LEU A 254 19.61 -11.53 -10.46
N THR A 255 20.74 -12.12 -10.11
CA THR A 255 21.94 -12.25 -10.95
C THR A 255 22.44 -13.69 -11.04
N GLY A 256 21.85 -14.61 -10.28
CA GLY A 256 22.23 -16.02 -10.26
C GLY A 256 22.15 -16.66 -11.66
N SER A 257 23.32 -17.01 -12.19
CA SER A 257 23.52 -17.48 -13.57
C SER A 257 23.79 -18.98 -13.68
N TRP A 258 23.87 -19.69 -12.55
CA TRP A 258 23.96 -21.14 -12.49
C TRP A 258 22.60 -21.79 -12.72
N GLU A 259 22.64 -23.05 -13.13
CA GLU A 259 21.47 -23.83 -13.49
C GLU A 259 20.78 -24.35 -12.23
N VAL A 260 19.51 -24.00 -12.05
CA VAL A 260 18.64 -24.52 -10.98
C VAL A 260 18.37 -26.01 -11.21
N ASP A 261 18.09 -26.39 -12.45
CA ASP A 261 17.91 -27.78 -12.86
C ASP A 261 18.61 -28.02 -14.22
N PRO A 262 19.67 -28.85 -14.28
CA PRO A 262 20.42 -29.10 -15.50
C PRO A 262 19.68 -30.08 -16.45
N LEU A 263 18.68 -30.82 -15.98
CA LEU A 263 18.01 -31.88 -16.74
C LEU A 263 16.86 -31.34 -17.59
N VAL A 264 16.29 -30.18 -17.23
CA VAL A 264 15.13 -29.59 -17.89
C VAL A 264 15.53 -28.38 -18.73
N SER A 265 14.89 -28.18 -19.87
CA SER A 265 15.01 -26.96 -20.68
C SER A 265 13.63 -26.37 -20.93
N LEU A 266 13.44 -25.09 -20.63
CA LEU A 266 12.14 -24.41 -20.62
C LEU A 266 12.19 -23.10 -21.44
N PRO A 267 11.06 -22.62 -21.99
CA PRO A 267 11.03 -21.41 -22.83
C PRO A 267 11.05 -20.11 -21.99
N LEU A 268 12.13 -19.85 -21.25
CA LEU A 268 12.18 -18.77 -20.23
C LEU A 268 12.83 -17.46 -20.69
N ASN A 269 13.47 -17.42 -21.87
CA ASN A 269 14.28 -16.27 -22.30
C ASN A 269 13.44 -15.09 -22.83
N ASP A 270 12.34 -15.39 -23.53
CA ASP A 270 11.53 -14.38 -24.21
C ASP A 270 10.03 -14.73 -24.20
N GLY A 271 9.62 -15.97 -23.94
CA GLY A 271 8.20 -16.37 -24.00
C GLY A 271 7.50 -16.15 -25.35
N LEU A 272 8.19 -15.60 -26.37
CA LEU A 272 7.64 -15.22 -27.67
C LEU A 272 8.20 -16.06 -28.84
N THR A 273 9.37 -16.67 -28.70
CA THR A 273 10.01 -17.48 -29.76
C THR A 273 9.90 -18.99 -29.50
N SER A 274 9.24 -19.72 -30.39
CA SER A 274 9.27 -21.19 -30.43
C SER A 274 10.70 -21.67 -30.72
N GLY A 275 11.36 -22.26 -29.72
CA GLY A 275 12.70 -22.85 -29.85
C GLY A 275 13.78 -22.27 -28.92
N GLY A 276 13.51 -21.19 -28.18
CA GLY A 276 14.45 -20.58 -27.23
C GLY A 276 14.51 -21.29 -25.87
N LEU A 277 14.58 -22.62 -25.84
CA LEU A 277 14.65 -23.38 -24.58
C LEU A 277 15.98 -23.10 -23.87
N VAL A 278 15.90 -22.63 -22.64
CA VAL A 278 17.05 -22.36 -21.78
C VAL A 278 16.96 -23.21 -20.53
N LYS A 279 18.12 -23.49 -19.93
CA LYS A 279 18.18 -24.10 -18.60
C LYS A 279 17.60 -23.12 -17.56
N PRO A 280 16.77 -23.59 -16.61
CA PRO A 280 16.28 -22.77 -15.50
C PRO A 280 17.43 -22.14 -14.72
N LYS A 281 17.37 -20.82 -14.49
CA LYS A 281 18.35 -20.03 -13.73
C LYS A 281 17.60 -18.97 -12.94
N TRP A 282 18.12 -18.50 -11.81
CA TRP A 282 17.52 -17.38 -11.06
C TRP A 282 17.36 -16.12 -11.90
N LEU A 283 18.25 -15.91 -12.89
CA LEU A 283 18.14 -14.88 -13.91
C LEU A 283 16.80 -14.92 -14.69
N TYR A 284 16.13 -16.06 -14.79
CA TYR A 284 14.85 -16.21 -15.48
C TYR A 284 13.64 -16.33 -14.54
N PHE A 285 13.85 -16.11 -13.24
CA PHE A 285 12.80 -16.24 -12.23
C PHE A 285 11.65 -15.24 -12.47
N GLY A 286 10.41 -15.70 -12.30
CA GLY A 286 9.21 -14.84 -12.40
C GLY A 286 8.76 -14.52 -13.83
N VAL A 287 9.25 -15.25 -14.85
CA VAL A 287 8.81 -15.02 -16.24
C VAL A 287 7.29 -15.11 -16.39
N GLY A 288 6.70 -14.17 -17.12
CA GLY A 288 5.26 -14.00 -17.22
C GLY A 288 4.65 -13.18 -16.09
N GLY A 289 5.45 -12.60 -15.19
CA GLY A 289 4.99 -11.63 -14.22
C GLY A 289 4.89 -10.22 -14.81
N ASN A 290 3.83 -9.92 -15.56
CA ASN A 290 3.59 -8.60 -16.17
C ASN A 290 4.79 -8.02 -16.96
N ASP A 291 5.58 -8.88 -17.62
CA ASP A 291 6.80 -8.52 -18.37
C ASP A 291 6.58 -8.34 -19.87
N GLY A 292 5.32 -8.43 -20.34
CA GLY A 292 4.97 -8.35 -21.75
C GLY A 292 5.46 -9.53 -22.58
N LYS A 293 5.95 -10.60 -21.93
CA LYS A 293 6.50 -11.82 -22.57
C LYS A 293 5.50 -12.97 -22.66
N ILE A 294 4.21 -12.66 -22.58
CA ILE A 294 3.10 -13.60 -22.77
C ILE A 294 2.50 -13.32 -24.15
N ASN A 295 2.42 -14.34 -25.01
CA ASN A 295 1.65 -14.27 -26.24
C ASN A 295 0.26 -14.89 -26.02
N PRO A 296 -0.81 -14.09 -25.87
CA PRO A 296 -2.16 -14.60 -25.62
C PRO A 296 -2.73 -15.40 -26.80
N ASP A 297 -2.19 -15.22 -28.01
CA ASP A 297 -2.65 -15.88 -29.25
C ASP A 297 -1.94 -17.22 -29.52
N ARG A 298 -0.96 -17.61 -28.69
CA ARG A 298 -0.26 -18.89 -28.80
C ARG A 298 -0.42 -19.72 -27.53
N ALA A 299 -1.36 -20.66 -27.57
CA ALA A 299 -1.52 -21.69 -26.54
C ALA A 299 -0.27 -22.57 -26.33
N ASP A 300 0.62 -22.64 -27.33
CA ASP A 300 1.76 -23.56 -27.38
C ASP A 300 3.06 -23.01 -26.75
N VAL A 301 3.07 -21.77 -26.25
CA VAL A 301 4.25 -21.17 -25.57
C VAL A 301 3.98 -20.95 -24.08
N ALA A 302 3.27 -21.90 -23.47
CA ALA A 302 3.20 -22.00 -22.01
C ALA A 302 4.63 -22.20 -21.45
N PHE A 303 4.94 -21.64 -20.29
CA PHE A 303 6.23 -21.80 -19.58
C PHE A 303 6.51 -23.25 -19.12
N ALA A 304 5.88 -24.24 -19.77
CA ALA A 304 6.18 -25.67 -19.79
C ALA A 304 6.36 -26.28 -18.39
N THR A 305 5.57 -25.82 -17.43
CA THR A 305 5.51 -26.20 -16.00
C THR A 305 6.35 -25.37 -15.00
N ALA A 306 7.00 -24.28 -15.42
CA ALA A 306 7.62 -23.35 -14.48
C ALA A 306 6.57 -22.57 -13.67
N SER A 307 6.75 -22.53 -12.35
CA SER A 307 6.01 -21.65 -11.45
C SER A 307 6.94 -21.02 -10.43
N PHE A 308 6.56 -19.84 -9.93
CA PHE A 308 7.39 -19.01 -9.08
C PHE A 308 6.59 -18.55 -7.87
N GLY A 309 7.08 -18.82 -6.68
CA GLY A 309 6.53 -18.29 -5.43
C GLY A 309 7.41 -17.17 -4.90
N ILE A 310 6.81 -16.05 -4.50
CA ILE A 310 7.46 -14.93 -3.83
C ILE A 310 6.72 -14.71 -2.53
N HIS A 311 7.38 -14.97 -1.42
CA HIS A 311 6.83 -14.82 -0.08
C HIS A 311 7.66 -13.79 0.68
N PHE A 312 6.99 -12.90 1.40
CA PHE A 312 7.62 -12.02 2.38
C PHE A 312 6.59 -11.53 3.41
N GLU A 313 7.06 -11.07 4.56
CA GLU A 313 6.23 -10.31 5.48
C GLU A 313 6.42 -8.82 5.21
N ALA A 314 5.32 -8.09 5.13
CA ALA A 314 5.32 -6.64 5.06
C ALA A 314 5.65 -6.03 6.43
N GLU A 315 5.95 -4.74 6.46
CA GLU A 315 6.01 -3.94 7.70
C GLU A 315 5.20 -2.67 7.49
N THR A 316 4.08 -2.56 8.18
CA THR A 316 3.25 -1.36 8.20
C THR A 316 3.37 -0.67 9.54
N ASN A 317 3.82 0.59 9.51
CA ASN A 317 3.92 1.45 10.68
C ASN A 317 2.80 2.48 10.66
N THR A 318 1.78 2.29 11.49
CA THR A 318 0.68 3.25 11.66
C THR A 318 0.90 4.02 12.96
N GLN A 319 0.97 5.34 12.87
CA GLN A 319 1.05 6.17 14.06
C GLN A 319 -0.36 6.30 14.66
N VAL A 320 -0.45 6.05 15.97
CA VAL A 320 -1.70 6.10 16.72
C VAL A 320 -1.57 7.12 17.83
N TYR A 321 -2.32 8.21 17.69
CA TYR A 321 -2.47 9.22 18.71
C TYR A 321 -3.55 8.78 19.71
N THR A 322 -3.13 8.49 20.94
CA THR A 322 -4.04 8.10 22.03
C THR A 322 -4.21 9.24 23.02
N MET A 323 -5.45 9.68 23.21
CA MET A 323 -5.82 10.71 24.19
C MET A 323 -6.63 10.09 25.33
N PHE A 324 -6.30 10.45 26.56
CA PHE A 324 -7.07 10.11 27.75
C PHE A 324 -7.83 11.33 28.26
N ALA A 325 -9.10 11.44 27.87
CA ALA A 325 -10.00 12.45 28.39
C ALA A 325 -10.50 12.00 29.78
N LYS A 326 -9.73 12.34 30.81
CA LYS A 326 -10.05 12.01 32.21
C LYS A 326 -11.08 13.00 32.77
N ALA A 327 -12.13 12.46 33.37
CA ALA A 327 -13.14 13.17 34.15
C ALA A 327 -13.01 12.70 35.60
N SER A 328 -12.20 13.43 36.37
CA SER A 328 -11.94 13.09 37.77
C SER A 328 -13.15 13.39 38.67
N ARG A 329 -13.09 12.94 39.93
CA ARG A 329 -14.07 13.24 40.97
C ARG A 329 -14.36 14.74 41.04
N GLY A 330 -15.63 15.11 41.06
CA GLY A 330 -16.07 16.51 41.05
C GLY A 330 -15.96 17.24 39.70
N GLN A 331 -15.42 16.62 38.65
CA GLN A 331 -15.39 17.19 37.29
C GLN A 331 -16.53 16.63 36.43
N ALA A 332 -16.93 17.40 35.41
CA ALA A 332 -18.01 17.05 34.48
C ALA A 332 -19.32 16.62 35.18
N ASN A 333 -19.63 17.26 36.31
CA ASN A 333 -20.75 16.94 37.21
C ASN A 333 -22.02 17.79 36.95
N TYR A 334 -22.02 18.63 35.91
CA TYR A 334 -23.20 19.38 35.49
C TYR A 334 -23.30 19.46 33.96
N SER A 335 -24.53 19.50 33.45
CA SER A 335 -24.83 19.69 32.02
C SER A 335 -25.25 21.14 31.76
N ASN A 336 -24.80 21.71 30.64
CA ASN A 336 -25.28 23.02 30.17
C ASN A 336 -26.64 22.92 29.45
N ASN A 337 -27.20 21.72 29.30
CA ASN A 337 -28.47 21.53 28.61
C ASN A 337 -29.64 21.96 29.53
N PRO A 338 -30.43 23.00 29.18
CA PRO A 338 -31.49 23.57 30.04
C PRO A 338 -32.59 22.57 30.47
N THR A 339 -32.62 21.37 29.90
CA THR A 339 -33.48 20.26 30.35
C THR A 339 -33.22 19.75 31.78
N TYR A 340 -32.23 20.28 32.50
CA TYR A 340 -32.00 19.94 33.92
C TYR A 340 -33.05 20.51 34.88
N LEU A 341 -33.93 21.42 34.42
CA LEU A 341 -34.96 22.07 35.23
C LEU A 341 -36.31 21.36 35.09
N THR A 342 -37.12 21.38 36.14
CA THR A 342 -38.47 20.80 36.09
C THR A 342 -39.34 21.56 35.09
N LYS A 343 -40.06 20.81 34.23
CA LYS A 343 -40.93 21.39 33.21
C LYS A 343 -42.13 22.08 33.87
N GLY A 344 -42.43 23.31 33.46
CA GLY A 344 -43.65 24.03 33.85
C GLY A 344 -43.50 25.04 34.97
N GLU A 345 -42.29 25.24 35.51
CA GLU A 345 -42.03 26.31 36.48
C GLU A 345 -41.87 27.68 35.80
N PRO A 346 -42.35 28.77 36.43
CA PRO A 346 -42.21 30.11 35.89
C PRO A 346 -40.73 30.52 35.85
N TYR A 347 -40.27 30.95 34.66
CA TYR A 347 -38.89 31.37 34.41
C TYR A 347 -38.54 32.69 35.11
N LEU A 348 -39.51 33.59 35.21
CA LEU A 348 -39.34 34.96 35.71
C LEU A 348 -40.13 35.13 37.00
N GLN A 349 -39.48 35.68 38.02
CA GLN A 349 -40.16 36.12 39.24
C GLN A 349 -40.62 37.58 39.09
N GLN A 350 -39.77 38.44 38.53
CA GLN A 350 -40.10 39.84 38.32
C GLN A 350 -39.34 40.43 37.13
N SER A 351 -40.02 41.22 36.29
CA SER A 351 -39.40 41.95 35.18
C SER A 351 -39.98 43.37 35.12
N GLY A 352 -39.11 44.37 35.03
CA GLY A 352 -39.45 45.79 34.93
C GLY A 352 -38.38 46.59 34.19
N SER A 353 -38.51 47.92 34.13
CA SER A 353 -37.58 48.80 33.40
C SER A 353 -36.15 48.85 33.97
N HIS A 354 -35.96 48.48 35.24
CA HIS A 354 -34.67 48.49 35.93
C HIS A 354 -34.32 47.17 36.67
N ILE A 355 -35.20 46.17 36.64
CA ILE A 355 -35.03 44.91 37.39
C ILE A 355 -35.41 43.74 36.49
N TYR A 356 -34.51 42.77 36.40
CA TYR A 356 -34.73 41.46 35.83
C TYR A 356 -34.33 40.42 36.88
N GLU A 357 -35.31 39.75 37.46
CA GLU A 357 -35.11 38.75 38.51
C GLU A 357 -35.65 37.40 38.03
N GLU A 358 -34.72 36.47 37.77
CA GLU A 358 -35.05 35.08 37.52
C GLU A 358 -35.54 34.41 38.80
N ASN A 359 -36.48 33.47 38.67
CA ASN A 359 -37.00 32.75 39.82
C ASN A 359 -35.87 31.94 40.51
N PRO A 360 -35.51 32.25 41.77
CA PRO A 360 -34.42 31.60 42.50
C PRO A 360 -34.82 30.24 43.07
N ASN A 361 -36.13 29.93 43.14
CA ASN A 361 -36.67 28.71 43.72
C ASN A 361 -36.92 27.60 42.68
N ARG A 362 -36.23 27.64 41.54
CA ARG A 362 -36.42 26.65 40.48
C ARG A 362 -35.89 25.29 40.89
N THR A 363 -36.69 24.25 40.71
CA THR A 363 -36.30 22.90 41.09
C THR A 363 -35.49 22.21 39.99
N ILE A 364 -34.38 21.60 40.40
CA ILE A 364 -33.56 20.76 39.51
C ILE A 364 -34.24 19.41 39.39
N LYS A 365 -34.45 18.95 38.16
CA LYS A 365 -35.01 17.63 37.88
C LYS A 365 -34.05 16.55 38.39
N ASN A 366 -34.51 15.76 39.36
CA ASN A 366 -33.74 14.63 39.85
C ASN A 366 -33.70 13.51 38.80
N THR A 367 -32.51 13.03 38.49
CA THR A 367 -32.29 11.90 37.57
C THR A 367 -31.82 10.64 38.29
N ALA A 368 -31.60 10.70 39.61
CA ALA A 368 -31.30 9.53 40.42
C ALA A 368 -32.56 8.70 40.60
N SER A 369 -32.50 7.43 40.17
CA SER A 369 -33.59 6.46 40.36
C SER A 369 -33.21 5.48 41.46
N SER A 370 -34.18 5.11 42.30
CA SER A 370 -34.00 4.02 43.26
C SER A 370 -34.47 2.69 42.65
N SER A 371 -33.97 1.59 43.20
CA SER A 371 -34.45 0.24 42.86
C SER A 371 -35.79 -0.14 43.53
N PHE A 372 -36.34 0.72 44.39
CA PHE A 372 -37.57 0.48 45.15
C PHE A 372 -38.70 1.38 44.65
N ALA A 373 -39.86 0.79 44.33
CA ALA A 373 -40.99 1.49 43.69
C ALA A 373 -41.58 2.66 44.51
N SER A 374 -41.32 2.73 45.82
CA SER A 374 -41.92 3.71 46.74
C SER A 374 -40.90 4.66 47.37
N TYR A 375 -39.63 4.61 46.95
CA TYR A 375 -38.56 5.44 47.50
C TYR A 375 -37.93 6.30 46.41
N ASN A 376 -37.99 7.62 46.58
CA ASN A 376 -37.25 8.55 45.74
C ASN A 376 -35.86 8.77 46.34
N GLU A 377 -34.81 8.43 45.60
CA GLU A 377 -33.44 8.75 46.00
C GLU A 377 -33.26 10.26 46.12
N PRO A 378 -32.52 10.75 47.14
CA PRO A 378 -32.18 12.17 47.24
C PRO A 378 -31.37 12.61 46.01
N PHE A 379 -31.48 13.88 45.66
CA PHE A 379 -30.75 14.45 44.53
C PHE A 379 -29.24 14.25 44.71
N LYS A 380 -28.60 13.65 43.70
CA LYS A 380 -27.15 13.52 43.59
C LYS A 380 -26.72 14.13 42.27
N ARG A 381 -25.57 14.83 42.26
CA ARG A 381 -24.98 15.37 41.04
C ARG A 381 -24.47 14.22 40.18
N GLN A 382 -25.10 14.04 39.01
CA GLN A 382 -24.72 13.04 38.03
C GLN A 382 -25.03 13.53 36.62
N VAL A 383 -24.23 13.11 35.64
CA VAL A 383 -24.37 13.51 34.23
C VAL A 383 -24.21 12.30 33.33
N TYR A 384 -24.98 12.26 32.24
CA TYR A 384 -24.76 11.30 31.15
C TYR A 384 -23.84 11.91 30.10
N ILE A 385 -22.71 11.25 29.85
CA ILE A 385 -21.76 11.63 28.81
C ILE A 385 -22.05 10.79 27.58
N SER A 386 -22.47 11.42 26.49
CA SER A 386 -22.74 10.77 25.19
C SER A 386 -21.67 11.05 24.15
N ARG A 387 -21.01 12.22 24.24
CA ARG A 387 -20.02 12.68 23.28
C ARG A 387 -18.89 13.41 23.99
N VAL A 388 -17.68 13.28 23.47
CA VAL A 388 -16.49 14.02 23.89
C VAL A 388 -16.03 14.86 22.71
N GLY A 389 -16.10 16.19 22.84
CA GLY A 389 -15.59 17.13 21.85
C GLY A 389 -14.10 17.40 22.06
N ILE A 390 -13.33 17.39 20.98
CA ILE A 390 -11.91 17.72 20.95
C ILE A 390 -11.77 19.10 20.31
N TYR A 391 -11.06 20.00 20.99
CA TYR A 391 -10.93 21.39 20.59
C TYR A 391 -9.46 21.77 20.40
N ASP A 392 -9.19 22.68 19.48
CA ASP A 392 -7.87 23.32 19.32
C ASP A 392 -7.62 24.39 20.41
N GLU A 393 -6.45 25.05 20.35
CA GLU A 393 -6.08 26.11 21.30
C GLU A 393 -7.02 27.33 21.25
N ASN A 394 -7.66 27.56 20.09
CA ASN A 394 -8.60 28.65 19.86
C ASN A 394 -10.06 28.26 20.20
N LYS A 395 -10.28 27.05 20.72
CA LYS A 395 -11.58 26.46 21.04
C LYS A 395 -12.47 26.18 19.81
N ASN A 396 -11.87 25.99 18.65
CA ASN A 396 -12.56 25.41 17.49
C ASN A 396 -12.67 23.90 17.67
N LEU A 397 -13.84 23.35 17.34
CA LEU A 397 -14.08 21.91 17.42
C LEU A 397 -13.38 21.21 16.25
N ILE A 398 -12.42 20.35 16.56
CA ILE A 398 -11.63 19.59 15.57
C ILE A 398 -12.05 18.12 15.47
N GLY A 399 -12.80 17.61 16.45
CA GLY A 399 -13.30 16.23 16.43
C GLY A 399 -14.37 15.97 17.47
N ILE A 400 -15.22 14.96 17.21
CA ILE A 400 -16.25 14.48 18.14
C ILE A 400 -16.13 12.97 18.27
N ALA A 401 -15.81 12.48 19.47
CA ALA A 401 -15.92 11.08 19.80
C ALA A 401 -17.33 10.79 20.32
N THR A 402 -18.12 10.01 19.58
CA THR A 402 -19.48 9.61 19.99
C THR A 402 -19.44 8.21 20.61
N LEU A 403 -20.08 8.06 21.77
CA LEU A 403 -20.22 6.77 22.44
C LEU A 403 -21.47 6.05 21.92
N ALA A 404 -21.39 4.74 21.75
CA ALA A 404 -22.55 3.93 21.33
C ALA A 404 -23.71 4.03 22.33
N ASN A 405 -23.39 3.97 23.63
CA ASN A 405 -24.33 4.17 24.73
C ASN A 405 -23.81 5.29 25.66
N PRO A 406 -24.67 6.22 26.11
CA PRO A 406 -24.28 7.24 27.08
C PRO A 406 -23.82 6.61 28.40
N VAL A 407 -22.73 7.13 28.97
CA VAL A 407 -22.17 6.64 30.24
C VAL A 407 -22.58 7.59 31.36
N LEU A 408 -23.16 7.05 32.43
CA LEU A 408 -23.45 7.80 33.65
C LEU A 408 -22.15 8.09 34.41
N LYS A 409 -21.95 9.36 34.78
CA LYS A 409 -20.86 9.82 35.65
C LYS A 409 -21.47 10.41 36.93
N LYS A 410 -21.20 9.79 38.08
CA LYS A 410 -21.52 10.38 39.39
C LYS A 410 -20.41 11.30 39.89
N GLU A 411 -20.72 12.18 40.83
CA GLU A 411 -19.75 13.14 41.38
C GLU A 411 -18.55 12.48 42.07
N ASP A 412 -18.73 11.33 42.71
CA ASP A 412 -17.73 10.57 43.46
C ASP A 412 -16.88 9.61 42.62
N GLU A 413 -17.29 9.33 41.38
CA GLU A 413 -16.60 8.40 40.48
C GLU A 413 -15.42 9.08 39.73
N ASP A 414 -14.51 8.28 39.19
CA ASP A 414 -13.48 8.72 38.23
C ASP A 414 -13.72 7.98 36.92
N LEU A 415 -13.78 8.72 35.79
CA LEU A 415 -13.87 8.12 34.45
C LEU A 415 -12.75 8.61 33.56
N ALA A 416 -12.31 7.78 32.62
CA ALA A 416 -11.36 8.16 31.59
C ALA A 416 -11.80 7.61 30.24
N PHE A 417 -11.99 8.48 29.25
CA PHE A 417 -12.29 8.09 27.88
C PHE A 417 -10.99 7.97 27.09
N LYS A 418 -10.67 6.76 26.65
CA LYS A 418 -9.54 6.50 25.76
C LYS A 418 -9.97 6.70 24.32
N ILE A 419 -9.50 7.78 23.71
CA ILE A 419 -9.76 8.11 22.31
C ILE A 419 -8.50 7.76 21.52
N LYS A 420 -8.64 7.00 20.44
CA LYS A 420 -7.55 6.67 19.51
C LYS A 420 -7.83 7.31 18.17
N LEU A 421 -6.79 7.85 17.57
CA LEU A 421 -6.82 8.40 16.22
C LEU A 421 -5.60 7.86 15.49
N ASP A 422 -5.83 7.17 14.38
CA ASP A 422 -4.77 6.75 13.47
C ASP A 422 -4.42 7.95 12.59
N ILE A 423 -3.13 8.31 12.53
CA ILE A 423 -2.61 9.51 11.84
C ILE A 423 -1.56 9.17 10.79
#